data_AF-A0A8K0RM22-F1
#
_entry.id   AF-A0A8K0RM22-F1
#
_cell.length_a   1.000
_cell.length_b   1.000
_cell.length_c   1.000
_cell.angle_alpha   90.00
_cell.angle_beta   90.00
_cell.angle_gamma   90.00
#
_symmetry.space_group_name_H-M   'P 1'
#
loop_
_entity.id
_entity.type
_entity.pdbx_description
1 polymer ?
#
loop_
_entity_poly.entity_id
_entity_poly.type
_entity_poly.pdbx_seq_one_letter_code
_entity_poly.pdbx_strand_id
1 'polypeptide(L)'
;MPSHESQVVSSQTLTLQTIVQPRPQRQISFLPPLAQYLFQFYTLETMRLTVPSDCAKTEICRFLIPMSFHEPSLLYAIMAFAAVHLDAIGKLPGDSQRLIDSLHWASIRQLRRLLEDLDPVSQAVALATTRTLCQAQIYGGTSLWRVHLNGARAILESTHERNKTIKGSDQPVHADFLSSWFNNAQALAALNPIGPFEDHIRLSSQPQREVFFDIYGGVMSDLPALFSEVGALVQKSRKQTSGASGGTGISDFDIELEADILTREIHTRLTRDKADNIVFSYHSLLSLSANDIQNYALSNAGFLYTALLHIYYGARSLSPHSVEVQFCVSQIINCAYGMSCETGLSPRVLLVAPLFTAGLCATGPARDSIRSSLVDIGKWMKTPHLLKTLELLEDIWERYPSDGRLVETWKRLETVKLDFLPY
;
A
#
# COMPACT_ATOMS: atom_id res chain seq x y z
N MET A 1 -13.73 -57.99 33.82
CA MET A 1 -13.91 -56.53 33.91
C MET A 1 -13.09 -56.02 35.08
N PRO A 2 -12.10 -55.13 34.85
CA PRO A 2 -11.76 -54.03 35.76
C PRO A 2 -12.60 -52.79 35.35
N SER A 3 -13.20 -52.01 36.26
CA SER A 3 -12.62 -51.21 37.35
C SER A 3 -11.93 -49.94 36.83
N HIS A 4 -12.59 -48.79 37.01
CA HIS A 4 -12.05 -47.47 36.68
C HIS A 4 -11.00 -47.02 37.71
N GLU A 5 -9.90 -46.44 37.22
CA GLU A 5 -9.19 -45.37 37.93
C GLU A 5 -9.17 -44.13 37.04
N SER A 6 -9.40 -42.96 37.63
CA SER A 6 -9.33 -41.67 36.94
C SER A 6 -8.04 -40.97 37.32
N GLN A 7 -7.19 -40.63 36.36
CA GLN A 7 -6.07 -39.71 36.58
C GLN A 7 -6.38 -38.34 35.96
N VAL A 8 -6.21 -37.32 36.77
CA VAL A 8 -6.55 -35.93 36.46
C VAL A 8 -5.45 -35.30 35.60
N VAL A 9 -5.82 -34.71 34.46
CA VAL A 9 -4.90 -33.94 33.63
C VAL A 9 -4.50 -32.66 34.36
N SER A 10 -3.21 -32.54 34.68
CA SER A 10 -2.66 -31.37 35.36
C SER A 10 -2.76 -30.12 34.48
N SER A 11 -3.52 -29.12 34.95
CA SER A 11 -3.67 -27.84 34.26
C SER A 11 -2.47 -26.93 34.56
N GLN A 12 -1.52 -26.84 33.62
CA GLN A 12 -0.41 -25.90 33.73
C GLN A 12 -0.88 -24.47 33.44
N THR A 13 -0.98 -23.65 34.49
CA THR A 13 -1.36 -22.24 34.38
C THR A 13 -0.16 -21.42 33.88
N LEU A 14 -0.08 -21.20 32.56
CA LEU A 14 0.93 -20.32 31.96
C LEU A 14 0.69 -18.86 32.38
N THR A 15 1.46 -18.38 33.34
CA THR A 15 1.46 -16.97 33.77
C THR A 15 2.08 -16.07 32.71
N LEU A 16 1.29 -15.16 32.16
CA LEU A 16 1.74 -14.08 31.27
C LEU A 16 2.72 -13.14 32.00
N GLN A 17 4.02 -13.34 31.78
CA GLN A 17 5.03 -12.39 32.24
C GLN A 17 4.94 -11.10 31.44
N THR A 18 4.49 -10.02 32.09
CA THR A 18 4.40 -8.70 31.48
C THR A 18 5.80 -8.12 31.24
N ILE A 19 6.28 -8.18 30.00
CA ILE A 19 7.57 -7.59 29.63
C ILE A 19 7.47 -6.06 29.73
N VAL A 20 7.98 -5.51 30.83
CA VAL A 20 8.05 -4.06 31.05
C VAL A 20 9.06 -3.46 30.07
N GLN A 21 8.58 -2.85 28.99
CA GLN A 21 9.44 -2.18 28.02
C GLN A 21 10.17 -0.98 28.68
N PRO A 22 11.50 -0.81 28.47
CA PRO A 22 12.23 0.37 28.93
C PRO A 22 11.69 1.66 28.32
N ARG A 23 11.78 2.79 29.05
CA ARG A 23 11.38 4.11 28.53
C ARG A 23 12.21 4.47 27.28
N PRO A 24 11.60 4.83 26.13
CA PRO A 24 12.31 5.01 24.86
C PRO A 24 13.51 5.96 24.90
N GLN A 25 13.44 7.03 25.70
CA GLN A 25 14.53 8.01 25.85
C GLN A 25 15.85 7.40 26.36
N ARG A 26 15.84 6.30 27.11
CA ARG A 26 17.07 5.61 27.53
C ARG A 26 17.69 4.76 26.43
N GLN A 27 16.90 4.31 25.44
CA GLN A 27 17.36 3.41 24.39
C GLN A 27 18.09 4.14 23.26
N ILE A 28 17.70 5.37 22.93
CA ILE A 28 18.31 6.15 21.82
C ILE A 28 19.46 7.08 22.24
N SER A 29 19.83 7.10 23.53
CA SER A 29 20.77 8.09 24.08
C SER A 29 22.20 8.06 23.50
N PHE A 30 22.56 6.99 22.80
CA PHE A 30 23.81 6.84 22.06
C PHE A 30 23.85 7.59 20.71
N LEU A 31 22.69 8.02 20.19
CA LEU A 31 22.59 8.72 18.92
C LEU A 31 22.87 10.23 19.08
N PRO A 32 23.41 10.91 18.06
CA PRO A 32 23.49 12.37 18.04
C PRO A 32 22.12 13.04 18.22
N PRO A 33 22.03 14.27 18.78
CA PRO A 33 20.74 14.91 19.10
C PRO A 33 19.75 15.00 17.93
N LEU A 34 20.24 15.29 16.72
CA LEU A 34 19.39 15.32 15.51
C LEU A 34 18.86 13.92 15.15
N ALA A 35 19.67 12.87 15.28
CA ALA A 35 19.24 11.49 15.05
C ALA A 35 18.21 11.03 16.10
N GLN A 36 18.38 11.42 17.37
CA GLN A 36 17.36 11.21 18.40
C GLN A 36 16.04 11.91 18.04
N TYR A 37 16.10 13.15 17.56
CA TYR A 37 14.91 13.91 17.14
C TYR A 37 14.19 13.26 15.96
N LEU A 38 14.92 12.87 14.90
CA LEU A 38 14.36 12.17 13.74
C LEU A 38 13.68 10.85 14.16
N PHE A 39 14.29 10.07 15.06
CA PHE A 39 13.73 8.81 15.54
C PHE A 39 12.48 8.99 16.42
N GLN A 40 12.47 9.99 17.29
CA GLN A 40 11.27 10.37 18.06
C GLN A 40 10.16 10.87 17.14
N PHE A 41 10.49 11.69 16.13
CA PHE A 41 9.51 12.18 15.17
C PHE A 41 8.94 11.06 14.29
N TYR A 42 9.74 10.04 13.95
CA TYR A 42 9.26 8.83 13.26
C TYR A 42 8.18 8.12 14.07
N THR A 43 8.50 7.75 15.30
CA THR A 43 7.64 6.94 16.19
C THR A 43 6.38 7.67 16.63
N LEU A 44 6.48 8.97 16.92
CA LEU A 44 5.35 9.77 17.38
C LEU A 44 4.47 10.24 16.24
N GLU A 45 5.04 10.91 15.23
CA GLU A 45 4.27 11.64 14.20
C GLU A 45 4.28 10.98 12.82
N THR A 46 5.43 10.61 12.26
CA THR A 46 5.49 10.03 10.89
C THR A 46 4.61 8.79 10.81
N MET A 47 4.84 7.83 11.71
CA MET A 47 4.03 6.62 11.85
C MET A 47 2.59 6.85 12.33
N ARG A 48 2.22 8.06 12.78
CA ARG A 48 0.82 8.42 13.08
C ARG A 48 0.10 8.95 11.83
N LEU A 49 0.85 9.59 10.93
CA LEU A 49 0.32 10.29 9.77
C LEU A 49 0.30 9.43 8.48
N THR A 50 0.94 8.26 8.48
CA THR A 50 1.10 7.42 7.28
C THR A 50 0.62 5.97 7.42
N VAL A 51 -0.24 5.68 8.40
CA VAL A 51 -0.81 4.34 8.63
C VAL A 51 -2.31 4.43 8.97
N PRO A 52 -3.10 3.39 8.68
CA PRO A 52 -4.57 3.50 8.74
C PRO A 52 -5.19 3.44 10.15
N SER A 53 -4.54 2.85 11.16
CA SER A 53 -5.06 2.83 12.54
C SER A 53 -3.96 2.64 13.59
N ASP A 54 -4.27 2.86 14.87
CA ASP A 54 -3.35 2.58 15.99
C ASP A 54 -2.96 1.10 16.09
N CYS A 55 -3.83 0.18 15.66
CA CYS A 55 -3.50 -1.24 15.51
C CYS A 55 -2.34 -1.42 14.52
N ALA A 56 -2.51 -0.95 13.28
CA ALA A 56 -1.48 -1.03 12.25
C ALA A 56 -0.19 -0.29 12.66
N LYS A 57 -0.31 0.87 13.32
CA LYS A 57 0.82 1.61 13.90
C LYS A 57 1.58 0.75 14.90
N THR A 58 0.87 0.10 15.82
CA THR A 58 1.45 -0.69 16.92
C THR A 58 2.16 -1.93 16.39
N GLU A 59 1.54 -2.68 15.47
CA GLU A 59 2.14 -3.87 14.86
C GLU A 59 3.42 -3.52 14.07
N ILE A 60 3.36 -2.51 13.19
CA ILE A 60 4.53 -2.07 12.40
C ILE A 60 5.64 -1.56 13.33
N CYS A 61 5.32 -0.76 14.36
CA CYS A 61 6.31 -0.24 15.29
C CYS A 61 6.92 -1.35 16.16
N ARG A 62 6.14 -2.34 16.61
CA ARG A 62 6.65 -3.47 17.42
C ARG A 62 7.72 -4.26 16.65
N PHE A 63 7.65 -4.29 15.33
CA PHE A 63 8.66 -4.93 14.49
C PHE A 63 9.83 -4.00 14.12
N LEU A 64 9.55 -2.86 13.47
CA LEU A 64 10.60 -2.00 12.91
C LEU A 64 11.48 -1.34 13.98
N ILE A 65 10.91 -0.97 15.13
CA ILE A 65 11.63 -0.19 16.15
C ILE A 65 12.72 -1.04 16.84
N PRO A 66 12.44 -2.24 17.41
CA PRO A 66 13.48 -3.12 17.95
C PRO A 66 14.55 -3.50 16.92
N MET A 67 14.14 -3.79 15.67
CA MET A 67 15.05 -4.14 14.58
C MET A 67 16.03 -2.99 14.28
N SER A 68 15.56 -1.75 14.21
CA SER A 68 16.39 -0.58 13.90
C SER A 68 17.47 -0.25 14.96
N PHE A 69 17.34 -0.73 16.20
CA PHE A 69 18.41 -0.58 17.20
C PHE A 69 19.61 -1.48 16.95
N HIS A 70 19.41 -2.59 16.25
CA HIS A 70 20.45 -3.56 15.91
C HIS A 70 21.00 -3.30 14.50
N GLU A 71 20.15 -2.79 13.60
CA GLU A 71 20.41 -2.73 12.16
C GLU A 71 20.49 -1.29 11.62
N PRO A 72 21.71 -0.77 11.36
CA PRO A 72 21.90 0.60 10.90
C PRO A 72 21.22 0.89 9.55
N SER A 73 21.08 -0.11 8.69
CA SER A 73 20.36 -0.05 7.41
C SER A 73 18.94 0.50 7.59
N LEU A 74 18.16 -0.11 8.48
CA LEU A 74 16.80 0.28 8.81
C LEU A 74 16.78 1.59 9.62
N LEU A 75 17.72 1.79 10.54
CA LEU A 75 17.81 3.02 11.34
C LEU A 75 17.95 4.27 10.45
N TYR A 76 18.84 4.23 9.45
CA TYR A 76 19.00 5.32 8.50
C TYR A 76 17.76 5.51 7.60
N ALA A 77 17.04 4.43 7.23
CA ALA A 77 15.79 4.53 6.47
C ALA A 77 14.67 5.19 7.28
N ILE A 78 14.52 4.81 8.56
CA ILE A 78 13.58 5.40 9.53
C ILE A 78 13.83 6.90 9.69
N MET A 79 15.10 7.28 9.87
CA MET A 79 15.48 8.70 10.00
C MET A 79 15.30 9.47 8.69
N ALA A 80 15.54 8.86 7.52
CA ALA A 80 15.27 9.48 6.22
C ALA A 80 13.78 9.78 6.03
N PHE A 81 12.89 8.84 6.37
CA PHE A 81 11.44 9.01 6.26
C PHE A 81 10.94 10.14 7.19
N ALA A 82 11.42 10.19 8.43
CA ALA A 82 11.14 11.30 9.35
C ALA A 82 11.68 12.65 8.84
N ALA A 83 12.86 12.65 8.21
CA ALA A 83 13.45 13.86 7.63
C ALA A 83 12.61 14.39 6.46
N VAL A 84 12.11 13.52 5.56
CA VAL A 84 11.19 13.90 4.48
C VAL A 84 9.91 14.57 5.02
N HIS A 85 9.31 14.04 6.09
CA HIS A 85 8.17 14.70 6.73
C HIS A 85 8.52 16.04 7.40
N LEU A 86 9.68 16.16 8.04
CA LEU A 86 10.11 17.38 8.72
C LEU A 86 10.47 18.51 7.76
N ASP A 87 11.07 18.17 6.61
CA ASP A 87 11.33 19.11 5.51
C ASP A 87 10.02 19.65 4.91
N ALA A 88 9.06 18.76 4.63
CA ALA A 88 7.74 19.11 4.10
C ALA A 88 6.91 20.06 4.98
N ILE A 89 7.24 20.16 6.28
CA ILE A 89 6.61 21.11 7.22
C ILE A 89 7.54 22.25 7.65
N GLY A 90 8.67 22.45 6.97
CA GLY A 90 9.62 23.54 7.21
C GLY A 90 10.32 23.49 8.56
N LYS A 91 10.47 22.30 9.16
CA LYS A 91 11.07 22.09 10.50
C LYS A 91 12.45 21.44 10.49
N LEU A 92 12.93 20.95 9.35
CA LEU A 92 14.27 20.39 9.25
C LEU A 92 15.30 21.53 9.07
N PRO A 93 16.31 21.66 9.95
CA PRO A 93 17.22 22.82 9.93
C PRO A 93 18.37 22.65 8.94
N GLY A 94 18.74 23.74 8.26
CA GLY A 94 19.91 23.80 7.39
C GLY A 94 19.65 23.23 5.99
N ASP A 95 20.63 22.50 5.45
CA ASP A 95 20.57 21.84 4.14
C ASP A 95 19.80 20.52 4.27
N SER A 96 18.46 20.63 4.22
CA SER A 96 17.51 19.54 4.47
C SER A 96 17.62 18.41 3.43
N GLN A 97 17.69 18.76 2.14
CA GLN A 97 17.84 17.79 1.05
C GLN A 97 19.12 16.97 1.20
N ARG A 98 20.27 17.63 1.46
CA ARG A 98 21.54 16.91 1.68
C ARG A 98 21.50 15.98 2.90
N LEU A 99 20.77 16.35 3.95
CA LEU A 99 20.56 15.46 5.10
C LEU A 99 19.74 14.23 4.69
N ILE A 100 18.61 14.42 4.01
CA ILE A 100 17.77 13.34 3.48
C ILE A 100 18.59 12.40 2.57
N ASP A 101 19.32 12.96 1.61
CA ASP A 101 20.18 12.20 0.69
C ASP A 101 21.28 11.43 1.42
N SER A 102 21.91 12.04 2.45
CA SER A 102 22.94 11.38 3.24
C SER A 102 22.41 10.18 4.03
N LEU A 103 21.17 10.28 4.53
CA LEU A 103 20.48 9.20 5.26
C LEU A 103 20.05 8.07 4.30
N HIS A 104 19.46 8.40 3.15
CA HIS A 104 19.18 7.40 2.11
C HIS A 104 20.45 6.69 1.65
N TRP A 105 21.53 7.43 1.37
CA TRP A 105 22.80 6.84 0.95
C TRP A 105 23.43 5.98 2.07
N ALA A 106 23.32 6.39 3.34
CA ALA A 106 23.76 5.61 4.50
C ALA A 106 23.00 4.29 4.64
N SER A 107 21.66 4.34 4.53
CA SER A 107 20.81 3.14 4.55
C SER A 107 21.17 2.17 3.42
N ILE A 108 21.24 2.67 2.18
CA ILE A 108 21.55 1.85 0.98
C ILE A 108 22.95 1.22 1.06
N ARG A 109 23.95 1.92 1.61
CA ARG A 109 25.29 1.32 1.81
C ARG A 109 25.30 0.14 2.78
N GLN A 110 24.49 0.17 3.83
CA GLN A 110 24.40 -0.94 4.78
C GLN A 110 23.50 -2.06 4.26
N LEU A 111 22.37 -1.72 3.61
CA LEU A 111 21.47 -2.65 2.95
C LEU A 111 22.20 -3.59 1.96
N ARG A 112 23.14 -3.06 1.17
CA ARG A 112 23.94 -3.89 0.24
C ARG A 112 24.66 -5.06 0.91
N ARG A 113 25.11 -4.90 2.16
CA ARG A 113 25.77 -5.97 2.93
C ARG A 113 24.78 -7.05 3.39
N LEU A 114 23.56 -6.64 3.76
CA LEU A 114 22.49 -7.57 4.14
C LEU A 114 21.94 -8.37 2.94
N LEU A 115 22.09 -7.84 1.72
CA LEU A 115 21.74 -8.57 0.48
C LEU A 115 22.78 -9.63 0.10
N GLU A 116 23.99 -9.58 0.66
CA GLU A 116 25.02 -10.62 0.53
C GLU A 116 24.82 -11.76 1.56
N ASP A 117 24.07 -11.50 2.64
CA ASP A 117 23.76 -12.48 3.68
C ASP A 117 22.50 -13.30 3.35
N LEU A 118 22.57 -14.60 3.62
CA LEU A 118 21.50 -15.56 3.37
C LEU A 118 20.61 -15.81 4.59
N ASP A 119 20.95 -15.28 5.78
CA ASP A 119 20.16 -15.47 6.99
C ASP A 119 18.72 -14.91 6.87
N PRO A 120 17.68 -15.64 7.34
CA PRO A 120 16.29 -15.18 7.28
C PRO A 120 15.99 -13.87 8.02
N VAL A 121 16.72 -13.57 9.11
CA VAL A 121 16.59 -12.30 9.83
C VAL A 121 17.21 -11.18 8.99
N SER A 122 18.43 -11.36 8.48
CA SER A 122 19.08 -10.37 7.59
C SER A 122 18.23 -10.06 6.35
N GLN A 123 17.53 -11.05 5.80
CA GLN A 123 16.60 -10.87 4.69
C GLN A 123 15.31 -10.13 5.10
N ALA A 124 14.76 -10.41 6.29
CA ALA A 124 13.64 -9.65 6.85
C ALA A 124 14.03 -8.17 7.13
N VAL A 125 15.27 -7.93 7.61
CA VAL A 125 15.84 -6.58 7.77
C VAL A 125 16.01 -5.89 6.42
N ALA A 126 16.52 -6.60 5.41
CA ALA A 126 16.68 -6.06 4.06
C ALA A 126 15.32 -5.64 3.46
N LEU A 127 14.29 -6.47 3.62
CA LEU A 127 12.93 -6.17 3.17
C LEU A 127 12.30 -5.01 3.96
N ALA A 128 12.46 -4.97 5.28
CA ALA A 128 11.99 -3.89 6.15
C ALA A 128 12.66 -2.54 5.83
N THR A 129 13.97 -2.55 5.59
CA THR A 129 14.74 -1.39 5.14
C THR A 129 14.24 -0.91 3.79
N THR A 130 14.08 -1.83 2.84
CA THR A 130 13.63 -1.54 1.48
C THR A 130 12.20 -0.98 1.46
N ARG A 131 11.29 -1.53 2.26
CA ARG A 131 9.94 -0.98 2.52
C ARG A 131 10.01 0.45 3.02
N THR A 132 10.82 0.71 4.04
CA THR A 132 10.91 2.03 4.70
C THR A 132 11.51 3.08 3.75
N LEU A 133 12.53 2.71 2.96
CA LEU A 133 13.06 3.55 1.89
C LEU A 133 12.02 3.82 0.78
N CYS A 134 11.26 2.79 0.38
CA CYS A 134 10.19 2.93 -0.61
C CYS A 134 9.13 3.94 -0.13
N GLN A 135 8.63 3.79 1.09
CA GLN A 135 7.65 4.73 1.66
C GLN A 135 8.19 6.17 1.74
N ALA A 136 9.43 6.36 2.17
CA ALA A 136 10.05 7.70 2.20
C ALA A 136 10.10 8.37 0.81
N GLN A 137 10.43 7.61 -0.24
CA GLN A 137 10.46 8.12 -1.61
C GLN A 137 9.04 8.37 -2.18
N ILE A 138 8.07 7.49 -1.86
CA ILE A 138 6.64 7.68 -2.19
C ILE A 138 6.11 8.97 -1.56
N TYR A 139 6.27 9.14 -0.23
CA TYR A 139 5.71 10.28 0.49
C TYR A 139 6.41 11.61 0.15
N GLY A 140 7.70 11.58 -0.20
CA GLY A 140 8.40 12.72 -0.83
C GLY A 140 7.98 12.98 -2.28
N GLY A 141 7.24 12.05 -2.90
CA GLY A 141 6.78 12.12 -4.29
C GLY A 141 7.93 12.13 -5.29
N THR A 142 8.94 11.28 -5.10
CA THR A 142 10.02 11.05 -6.08
C THR A 142 9.71 9.76 -6.87
N SER A 143 10.40 9.54 -7.98
CA SER A 143 10.30 8.30 -8.78
C SER A 143 11.14 7.13 -8.22
N LEU A 144 12.00 7.34 -7.22
CA LEU A 144 12.94 6.32 -6.74
C LEU A 144 12.25 5.15 -6.00
N TRP A 145 10.97 5.28 -5.66
CA TRP A 145 10.15 4.19 -5.10
C TRP A 145 10.18 2.92 -5.96
N ARG A 146 10.19 3.05 -7.31
CA ARG A 146 10.23 1.90 -8.23
C ARG A 146 11.46 1.03 -8.03
N VAL A 147 12.61 1.64 -7.75
CA VAL A 147 13.88 0.92 -7.49
C VAL A 147 13.76 0.11 -6.19
N HIS A 148 13.17 0.68 -5.15
CA HIS A 148 12.97 -0.03 -3.88
C HIS A 148 11.92 -1.14 -4.02
N LEU A 149 10.81 -0.94 -4.73
CA LEU A 149 9.80 -1.98 -4.92
C LEU A 149 10.35 -3.18 -5.73
N ASN A 150 11.21 -2.94 -6.72
CA ASN A 150 11.92 -4.02 -7.42
C ASN A 150 12.93 -4.74 -6.51
N GLY A 151 13.66 -4.01 -5.66
CA GLY A 151 14.53 -4.61 -4.64
C GLY A 151 13.76 -5.54 -3.69
N ALA A 152 12.57 -5.12 -3.25
CA ALA A 152 11.70 -5.94 -2.41
C ALA A 152 11.22 -7.23 -3.12
N ARG A 153 10.93 -7.16 -4.43
CA ARG A 153 10.58 -8.35 -5.23
C ARG A 153 11.72 -9.36 -5.24
N ALA A 154 12.95 -8.93 -5.56
CA ALA A 154 14.11 -9.81 -5.62
C ALA A 154 14.44 -10.47 -4.26
N ILE A 155 14.25 -9.75 -3.15
CA ILE A 155 14.39 -10.30 -1.78
C ILE A 155 13.35 -11.40 -1.51
N LEU A 156 12.09 -11.17 -1.91
CA LEU A 156 11.01 -12.14 -1.72
C LEU A 156 11.16 -13.38 -2.62
N GLU A 157 11.50 -13.21 -3.90
CA GLU A 157 11.72 -14.30 -4.86
C GLU A 157 12.90 -15.18 -4.46
N SER A 158 14.06 -14.58 -4.15
CA SER A 158 15.25 -15.31 -3.69
C SER A 158 15.03 -16.03 -2.35
N THR A 159 14.11 -15.56 -1.51
CA THR A 159 13.69 -16.26 -0.29
C THR A 159 12.70 -17.39 -0.59
N HIS A 160 11.78 -17.19 -1.54
CA HIS A 160 10.80 -18.20 -1.94
C HIS A 160 11.44 -19.42 -2.60
N GLU A 161 12.37 -19.25 -3.54
CA GLU A 161 13.05 -20.38 -4.21
C GLU A 161 13.92 -21.21 -3.24
N ARG A 162 14.55 -20.56 -2.25
CA ARG A 162 15.28 -21.27 -1.19
C ARG A 162 14.33 -22.09 -0.30
N ASN A 163 13.17 -21.53 0.06
CA ASN A 163 12.16 -22.25 0.85
C ASN A 163 11.53 -23.44 0.10
N LYS A 164 11.48 -23.44 -1.24
CA LYS A 164 11.10 -24.64 -2.01
C LYS A 164 12.12 -25.78 -1.91
N THR A 165 13.40 -25.42 -1.73
CA THR A 165 14.51 -26.38 -1.63
C THR A 165 14.60 -26.96 -0.20
N ILE A 166 14.32 -26.15 0.81
CA ILE A 166 14.32 -26.55 2.23
C ILE A 166 12.93 -27.06 2.64
N LYS A 167 12.66 -28.36 2.39
CA LYS A 167 11.44 -29.02 2.87
C LYS A 167 11.33 -28.93 4.40
N GLY A 168 10.30 -28.24 4.89
CA GLY A 168 9.90 -28.27 6.31
C GLY A 168 10.21 -27.02 7.14
N SER A 169 10.58 -25.89 6.52
CA SER A 169 10.54 -24.60 7.24
C SER A 169 9.10 -24.09 7.31
N ASP A 170 8.60 -23.87 8.53
CA ASP A 170 7.52 -22.90 8.73
C ASP A 170 7.97 -21.52 8.24
N GLN A 171 7.05 -20.69 7.73
CA GLN A 171 7.37 -19.30 7.45
C GLN A 171 7.54 -18.54 8.77
N PRO A 172 8.61 -17.75 8.96
CA PRO A 172 8.70 -16.88 10.13
C PRO A 172 7.57 -15.84 10.08
N VAL A 173 6.77 -15.77 11.14
CA VAL A 173 5.57 -14.91 11.32
C VAL A 173 5.82 -13.43 10.98
N HIS A 174 7.08 -13.00 11.03
CA HIS A 174 7.54 -11.68 10.64
C HIS A 174 7.39 -11.34 9.14
N ALA A 175 7.20 -12.34 8.28
CA ALA A 175 7.06 -12.14 6.83
C ALA A 175 5.72 -11.51 6.43
N ASP A 176 4.66 -11.66 7.22
CA ASP A 176 3.29 -11.43 6.74
C ASP A 176 3.01 -9.96 6.40
N PHE A 177 3.28 -9.00 7.31
CA PHE A 177 2.99 -7.57 7.02
C PHE A 177 3.95 -6.96 5.97
N LEU A 178 5.16 -7.49 5.84
CA LEU A 178 6.11 -7.07 4.80
C LEU A 178 5.67 -7.58 3.42
N SER A 179 5.19 -8.82 3.35
CA SER A 179 4.62 -9.42 2.14
C SER A 179 3.30 -8.76 1.75
N SER A 180 2.44 -8.46 2.74
CA SER A 180 1.21 -7.67 2.54
C SER A 180 1.54 -6.29 1.96
N TRP A 181 2.45 -5.52 2.58
CA TRP A 181 2.87 -4.22 2.05
C TRP A 181 3.36 -4.33 0.61
N PHE A 182 4.21 -5.32 0.32
CA PHE A 182 4.75 -5.54 -1.02
C PHE A 182 3.64 -5.85 -2.04
N ASN A 183 2.74 -6.78 -1.71
CA ASN A 183 1.62 -7.18 -2.58
C ASN A 183 0.71 -6.00 -2.90
N ASN A 184 0.34 -5.19 -1.90
CA ASN A 184 -0.48 -3.99 -2.09
C ASN A 184 0.24 -2.94 -2.95
N ALA A 185 1.52 -2.65 -2.67
CA ALA A 185 2.30 -1.69 -3.44
C ALA A 185 2.52 -2.15 -4.89
N GLN A 186 2.72 -3.46 -5.12
CA GLN A 186 2.83 -4.04 -6.46
C GLN A 186 1.49 -4.03 -7.20
N ALA A 187 0.38 -4.30 -6.53
CA ALA A 187 -0.96 -4.26 -7.10
C ALA A 187 -1.35 -2.83 -7.55
N LEU A 188 -1.08 -1.82 -6.73
CA LEU A 188 -1.27 -0.41 -7.11
C LEU A 188 -0.33 0.00 -8.26
N ALA A 189 0.92 -0.49 -8.27
CA ALA A 189 1.83 -0.28 -9.38
C ALA A 189 1.37 -0.95 -10.69
N ALA A 190 0.67 -2.09 -10.63
CA ALA A 190 0.11 -2.77 -11.80
C ALA A 190 -1.11 -2.05 -12.42
N LEU A 191 -1.76 -1.15 -11.66
CA LEU A 191 -2.80 -0.25 -12.16
C LEU A 191 -2.24 1.06 -12.76
N ASN A 192 -0.96 1.39 -12.54
CA ASN A 192 -0.31 2.54 -13.15
C ASN A 192 -0.15 2.33 -14.68
N PRO A 193 -0.31 3.36 -15.54
CA PRO A 193 -0.25 3.20 -16.99
C PRO A 193 1.09 2.71 -17.57
N ILE A 194 2.20 2.87 -16.84
CA ILE A 194 3.51 2.29 -17.19
C ILE A 194 3.47 0.75 -17.10
N GLY A 195 2.49 0.20 -16.38
CA GLY A 195 2.27 -1.22 -16.18
C GLY A 195 3.11 -1.83 -15.05
N PRO A 196 2.95 -3.15 -14.83
CA PRO A 196 3.82 -3.93 -13.97
C PRO A 196 5.24 -4.00 -14.53
N PHE A 197 6.19 -4.34 -13.67
CA PHE A 197 7.60 -4.45 -14.02
C PHE A 197 7.91 -5.78 -14.73
N GLU A 198 7.83 -5.75 -16.06
CA GLU A 198 8.21 -6.85 -16.97
C GLU A 198 7.45 -8.16 -16.74
N ASP A 199 7.80 -9.22 -17.48
CA ASP A 199 6.95 -10.41 -17.59
C ASP A 199 6.80 -11.17 -16.27
N HIS A 200 5.55 -11.30 -15.84
CA HIS A 200 5.19 -11.89 -14.56
C HIS A 200 5.56 -13.38 -14.45
N ILE A 201 6.64 -13.67 -13.71
CA ILE A 201 6.60 -14.85 -12.84
C ILE A 201 5.51 -14.59 -11.80
N ARG A 202 4.37 -15.28 -11.92
CA ARG A 202 3.37 -15.34 -10.85
C ARG A 202 4.04 -16.02 -9.65
N LEU A 203 4.52 -15.24 -8.67
CA LEU A 203 4.77 -15.76 -7.31
C LEU A 203 3.52 -16.54 -6.91
N SER A 204 3.72 -17.84 -6.65
CA SER A 204 2.69 -18.85 -6.93
C SER A 204 1.36 -18.53 -6.25
N SER A 205 0.26 -18.74 -6.97
CA SER A 205 -1.09 -18.79 -6.40
C SER A 205 -1.07 -19.73 -5.19
N GLN A 206 -1.05 -19.15 -3.99
CA GLN A 206 -0.96 -19.93 -2.77
C GLN A 206 -2.21 -20.82 -2.67
N PRO A 207 -2.11 -22.02 -2.04
CA PRO A 207 -3.31 -22.79 -1.72
C PRO A 207 -4.28 -21.89 -0.96
N GLN A 208 -5.59 -22.05 -1.21
CA GLN A 208 -6.66 -21.16 -0.73
C GLN A 208 -6.55 -20.90 0.79
N ARG A 209 -5.84 -19.82 1.15
CA ARG A 209 -5.88 -19.23 2.49
C ARG A 209 -7.24 -18.56 2.64
N GLU A 210 -7.80 -18.62 3.84
CA GLU A 210 -9.04 -17.91 4.17
C GLU A 210 -8.86 -16.41 3.85
N VAL A 211 -9.88 -15.78 3.26
CA VAL A 211 -9.81 -14.37 2.89
C VAL A 211 -10.00 -13.52 4.14
N PHE A 212 -9.02 -12.69 4.48
CA PHE A 212 -9.01 -11.85 5.67
C PHE A 212 -8.70 -10.39 5.33
N PHE A 213 -9.02 -9.48 6.25
CA PHE A 213 -8.74 -8.06 6.08
C PHE A 213 -7.27 -7.74 6.41
N ASP A 214 -6.59 -7.14 5.43
CA ASP A 214 -5.25 -6.60 5.58
C ASP A 214 -5.31 -5.19 6.19
N ILE A 215 -5.06 -5.10 7.50
CA ILE A 215 -5.04 -3.84 8.25
C ILE A 215 -3.92 -2.87 7.81
N TYR A 216 -2.92 -3.34 7.05
CA TYR A 216 -1.80 -2.54 6.56
C TYR A 216 -2.08 -1.96 5.17
N GLY A 217 -2.74 -2.74 4.31
CA GLY A 217 -3.19 -2.35 2.97
C GLY A 217 -4.58 -1.70 2.93
N GLY A 218 -5.39 -1.85 3.99
CA GLY A 218 -6.76 -1.32 4.06
C GLY A 218 -7.75 -2.01 3.11
N VAL A 219 -7.50 -3.28 2.79
CA VAL A 219 -8.21 -4.07 1.77
C VAL A 219 -8.35 -5.54 2.21
N MET A 220 -9.18 -6.33 1.53
CA MET A 220 -9.16 -7.79 1.69
C MET A 220 -7.92 -8.41 1.05
N SER A 221 -7.42 -9.51 1.62
CA SER A 221 -6.20 -10.21 1.19
C SER A 221 -6.25 -10.78 -0.23
N ASP A 222 -7.43 -10.87 -0.85
CA ASP A 222 -7.62 -11.29 -2.24
C ASP A 222 -7.61 -10.12 -3.25
N LEU A 223 -7.67 -8.86 -2.79
CA LEU A 223 -7.74 -7.70 -3.68
C LEU A 223 -6.44 -7.43 -4.49
N PRO A 224 -5.21 -7.65 -3.98
CA PRO A 224 -3.99 -7.51 -4.77
C PRO A 224 -3.92 -8.43 -5.99
N ALA A 225 -4.53 -9.62 -5.92
CA ALA A 225 -4.64 -10.55 -7.05
C ALA A 225 -5.62 -10.02 -8.10
N LEU A 226 -6.81 -9.59 -7.67
CA LEU A 226 -7.81 -8.96 -8.54
C LEU A 226 -7.27 -7.72 -9.27
N PHE A 227 -6.51 -6.86 -8.57
CA PHE A 227 -5.86 -5.69 -9.17
C PHE A 227 -4.83 -6.08 -10.25
N SER A 228 -4.11 -7.19 -10.04
CA SER A 228 -3.17 -7.72 -11.04
C SER A 228 -3.89 -8.25 -12.29
N GLU A 229 -5.06 -8.87 -12.13
CA GLU A 229 -5.89 -9.35 -13.24
C GLU A 229 -6.55 -8.18 -14.01
N VAL A 230 -7.08 -7.17 -13.30
CA VAL A 230 -7.61 -5.94 -13.91
C VAL A 230 -6.50 -5.17 -14.65
N GLY A 231 -5.32 -5.03 -14.06
CA GLY A 231 -4.15 -4.43 -14.71
C GLY A 231 -3.70 -5.17 -15.97
N ALA A 232 -3.79 -6.51 -15.98
CA ALA A 232 -3.52 -7.31 -17.17
C ALA A 232 -4.59 -7.13 -18.26
N LEU A 233 -5.88 -7.08 -17.90
CA LEU A 233 -6.98 -6.81 -18.83
C LEU A 233 -6.84 -5.44 -19.52
N VAL A 234 -6.54 -4.39 -18.75
CA VAL A 234 -6.30 -3.04 -19.29
C VAL A 234 -5.13 -3.03 -20.29
N GLN A 235 -4.05 -3.78 -20.00
CA GLN A 235 -2.92 -3.92 -20.94
C GLN A 235 -3.29 -4.70 -22.22
N LYS A 236 -4.13 -5.75 -22.14
CA LYS A 236 -4.60 -6.50 -23.33
C LYS A 236 -5.35 -5.55 -24.27
N SER A 237 -6.33 -4.81 -23.75
CA SER A 237 -7.11 -3.81 -24.50
C SER A 237 -6.19 -2.78 -25.17
N ARG A 238 -5.29 -2.12 -24.41
CA ARG A 238 -4.38 -1.11 -24.97
C ARG A 238 -3.43 -1.63 -26.06
N LYS A 239 -2.89 -2.85 -25.91
CA LYS A 239 -2.01 -3.47 -26.92
C LYS A 239 -2.75 -3.70 -28.25
N GLN A 240 -4.03 -4.05 -28.18
CA GLN A 240 -4.91 -4.20 -29.34
C GLN A 240 -5.25 -2.84 -29.98
N THR A 241 -5.67 -1.84 -29.20
CA THR A 241 -5.97 -0.48 -29.71
C THR A 241 -4.76 0.16 -30.40
N SER A 242 -3.55 -0.17 -29.95
CA SER A 242 -2.30 0.36 -30.49
C SER A 242 -1.81 -0.34 -31.76
N GLY A 243 -2.49 -1.40 -32.24
CA GLY A 243 -2.13 -2.13 -33.46
C GLY A 243 -0.79 -2.88 -33.40
N ALA A 244 -0.22 -3.08 -32.20
CA ALA A 244 1.13 -3.62 -32.00
C ALA A 244 1.20 -5.16 -31.98
N SER A 245 0.11 -5.85 -32.34
CA SER A 245 -0.11 -7.29 -32.18
C SER A 245 0.55 -8.14 -33.27
N GLY A 246 1.89 -8.16 -33.26
CA GLY A 246 2.71 -9.12 -34.01
C GLY A 246 2.67 -10.55 -33.45
N GLY A 247 1.48 -11.16 -33.42
CA GLY A 247 1.27 -12.54 -32.95
C GLY A 247 0.03 -12.71 -32.07
N THR A 248 -0.68 -13.84 -32.24
CA THR A 248 -1.87 -14.27 -31.48
C THR A 248 -2.91 -13.17 -31.22
N GLY A 249 -3.82 -12.95 -32.18
CA GLY A 249 -4.96 -12.06 -31.99
C GLY A 249 -5.93 -12.59 -30.93
N ILE A 250 -5.91 -11.97 -29.76
CA ILE A 250 -7.02 -12.00 -28.79
C ILE A 250 -8.19 -11.24 -29.44
N SER A 251 -9.42 -11.75 -29.33
CA SER A 251 -10.60 -11.09 -29.90
C SER A 251 -11.21 -10.07 -28.94
N ASP A 252 -11.95 -9.08 -29.46
CA ASP A 252 -12.73 -8.13 -28.66
C ASP A 252 -13.68 -8.88 -27.69
N PHE A 253 -14.21 -10.03 -28.12
CA PHE A 253 -15.10 -10.89 -27.34
C PHE A 253 -14.40 -11.49 -26.11
N ASP A 254 -13.13 -11.86 -26.21
CA ASP A 254 -12.38 -12.41 -25.07
C ASP A 254 -12.14 -11.35 -23.98
N ILE A 255 -11.81 -10.12 -24.41
CA ILE A 255 -11.58 -8.97 -23.52
C ILE A 255 -12.88 -8.52 -22.85
N GLU A 256 -13.98 -8.49 -23.60
CA GLU A 256 -15.29 -8.11 -23.06
C GLU A 256 -15.85 -9.18 -22.10
N LEU A 257 -15.62 -10.47 -22.38
CA LEU A 257 -15.95 -11.57 -21.48
C LEU A 257 -15.12 -11.54 -20.19
N GLU A 258 -13.82 -11.27 -20.28
CA GLU A 258 -12.93 -11.12 -19.12
C GLU A 258 -13.33 -9.88 -18.28
N ALA A 259 -13.70 -8.76 -18.92
CA ALA A 259 -14.25 -7.59 -18.25
C ALA A 259 -15.54 -7.90 -17.49
N ASP A 260 -16.45 -8.68 -18.07
CA ASP A 260 -17.71 -9.08 -17.44
C ASP A 260 -17.52 -10.03 -16.25
N ILE A 261 -16.55 -10.95 -16.34
CA ILE A 261 -16.18 -11.85 -15.25
C ILE A 261 -15.61 -11.05 -14.07
N LEU A 262 -14.64 -10.17 -14.32
CA LEU A 262 -14.02 -9.35 -13.27
C LEU A 262 -15.02 -8.34 -12.67
N THR A 263 -15.89 -7.73 -13.49
CA THR A 263 -16.95 -6.82 -13.02
C THR A 263 -17.90 -7.55 -12.05
N ARG A 264 -18.36 -8.75 -12.41
CA ARG A 264 -19.25 -9.57 -11.58
C ARG A 264 -18.60 -9.94 -10.25
N GLU A 265 -17.34 -10.36 -10.29
CA GLU A 265 -16.57 -10.72 -9.09
C GLU A 265 -16.34 -9.52 -8.16
N ILE A 266 -16.09 -8.31 -8.70
CA ILE A 266 -16.01 -7.09 -7.88
C ILE A 266 -17.35 -6.79 -7.20
N HIS A 267 -18.49 -6.97 -7.88
CA HIS A 267 -19.81 -6.82 -7.24
C HIS A 267 -20.09 -7.88 -6.17
N THR A 268 -19.59 -9.11 -6.34
CA THR A 268 -19.60 -10.15 -5.28
C THR A 268 -18.80 -9.65 -4.06
N ARG A 269 -17.57 -9.15 -4.26
CA ARG A 269 -16.72 -8.60 -3.18
C ARG A 269 -17.35 -7.39 -2.49
N LEU A 270 -17.92 -6.44 -3.23
CA LEU A 270 -18.67 -5.29 -2.67
C LEU A 270 -19.90 -5.71 -1.84
N THR A 271 -20.46 -6.91 -2.09
CA THR A 271 -21.56 -7.47 -1.30
C THR A 271 -21.06 -8.23 -0.07
N ARG A 272 -19.94 -8.96 -0.23
CA ARG A 272 -19.23 -9.71 0.82
C ARG A 272 -18.64 -8.77 1.88
N ASP A 273 -17.85 -7.79 1.48
CA ASP A 273 -16.91 -7.02 2.30
C ASP A 273 -17.55 -5.81 3.02
N LYS A 274 -18.77 -5.99 3.54
CA LYS A 274 -19.44 -5.00 4.39
C LYS A 274 -18.96 -5.12 5.83
N ALA A 275 -19.01 -4.04 6.59
CA ALA A 275 -18.50 -3.98 7.98
C ALA A 275 -18.95 -5.16 8.87
N ASP A 276 -20.22 -5.58 8.76
CA ASP A 276 -20.80 -6.70 9.52
C ASP A 276 -20.20 -8.09 9.18
N ASN A 277 -19.53 -8.22 8.04
CA ASN A 277 -19.07 -9.47 7.43
C ASN A 277 -17.54 -9.60 7.34
N ILE A 278 -16.78 -8.54 7.63
CA ILE A 278 -15.32 -8.54 7.41
C ILE A 278 -14.62 -9.43 8.44
N VAL A 279 -13.87 -10.42 7.94
CA VAL A 279 -13.03 -11.31 8.74
C VAL A 279 -11.67 -10.66 8.97
N PHE A 280 -11.35 -10.31 10.21
CA PHE A 280 -10.01 -9.86 10.62
C PHE A 280 -9.20 -11.02 11.21
N SER A 281 -7.87 -10.94 11.14
CA SER A 281 -7.01 -11.85 11.92
C SER A 281 -7.23 -11.63 13.43
N TYR A 282 -7.23 -12.73 14.21
CA TYR A 282 -7.64 -12.73 15.62
C TYR A 282 -6.95 -11.65 16.48
N HIS A 283 -5.64 -11.46 16.30
CA HIS A 283 -4.88 -10.44 17.03
C HIS A 283 -5.26 -9.00 16.67
N SER A 284 -5.67 -8.75 15.42
CA SER A 284 -6.12 -7.42 14.97
C SER A 284 -7.47 -7.07 15.58
N LEU A 285 -8.43 -8.00 15.50
CA LEU A 285 -9.83 -7.79 15.90
C LEU A 285 -9.97 -7.31 17.36
N LEU A 286 -9.13 -7.81 18.26
CA LEU A 286 -9.09 -7.42 19.68
C LEU A 286 -8.71 -5.94 19.95
N SER A 287 -8.32 -5.20 18.92
CA SER A 287 -7.81 -3.82 19.02
C SER A 287 -8.51 -2.80 18.11
N LEU A 288 -9.55 -3.21 17.39
CA LEU A 288 -10.31 -2.34 16.48
C LEU A 288 -11.68 -1.98 17.09
N SER A 289 -12.07 -0.71 17.00
CA SER A 289 -13.44 -0.28 17.30
C SER A 289 -14.38 -0.55 16.12
N ALA A 290 -15.70 -0.50 16.37
CA ALA A 290 -16.69 -0.57 15.29
C ALA A 290 -16.52 0.55 14.24
N ASN A 291 -16.02 1.72 14.66
CA ASN A 291 -15.68 2.82 13.77
C ASN A 291 -14.45 2.49 12.89
N ASP A 292 -13.43 1.82 13.43
CA ASP A 292 -12.28 1.39 12.64
C ASP A 292 -12.71 0.32 11.62
N ILE A 293 -13.54 -0.64 12.02
CA ILE A 293 -14.10 -1.67 11.12
C ILE A 293 -14.91 -1.03 10.00
N GLN A 294 -15.77 -0.04 10.30
CA GLN A 294 -16.53 0.71 9.31
C GLN A 294 -15.61 1.50 8.35
N ASN A 295 -14.60 2.20 8.87
CA ASN A 295 -13.63 2.91 8.05
C ASN A 295 -12.84 1.94 7.15
N TYR A 296 -12.45 0.77 7.67
CA TYR A 296 -11.76 -0.26 6.89
C TYR A 296 -12.65 -0.87 5.80
N ALA A 297 -13.95 -1.07 6.06
CA ALA A 297 -14.91 -1.47 5.03
C ALA A 297 -15.00 -0.44 3.88
N LEU A 298 -15.07 0.85 4.21
CA LEU A 298 -15.08 1.94 3.22
C LEU A 298 -13.76 2.03 2.43
N SER A 299 -12.63 1.68 3.05
CA SER A 299 -11.32 1.63 2.38
C SER A 299 -11.32 0.54 1.29
N ASN A 300 -11.70 -0.69 1.66
CA ASN A 300 -11.80 -1.79 0.72
C ASN A 300 -12.83 -1.52 -0.39
N ALA A 301 -13.99 -0.94 -0.07
CA ALA A 301 -14.97 -0.49 -1.07
C ALA A 301 -14.39 0.55 -2.04
N GLY A 302 -13.67 1.58 -1.56
CA GLY A 302 -13.00 2.57 -2.41
C GLY A 302 -12.02 1.94 -3.40
N PHE A 303 -11.25 0.95 -2.96
CA PHE A 303 -10.35 0.17 -3.83
C PHE A 303 -11.10 -0.75 -4.81
N LEU A 304 -12.22 -1.37 -4.41
CA LEU A 304 -13.08 -2.15 -5.32
C LEU A 304 -13.72 -1.27 -6.42
N TYR A 305 -14.20 -0.07 -6.08
CA TYR A 305 -14.67 0.91 -7.09
C TYR A 305 -13.54 1.43 -7.98
N THR A 306 -12.30 1.48 -7.47
CA THR A 306 -11.12 1.81 -8.27
C THR A 306 -10.87 0.74 -9.35
N ALA A 307 -10.99 -0.55 -9.01
CA ALA A 307 -10.93 -1.63 -10.00
C ALA A 307 -12.04 -1.54 -11.07
N LEU A 308 -13.28 -1.19 -10.68
CA LEU A 308 -14.36 -0.95 -11.65
C LEU A 308 -14.05 0.22 -12.59
N LEU A 309 -13.48 1.33 -12.10
CA LEU A 309 -13.02 2.42 -12.96
C LEU A 309 -11.96 1.96 -13.98
N HIS A 310 -10.99 1.12 -13.55
CA HIS A 310 -10.00 0.57 -14.47
C HIS A 310 -10.61 -0.37 -15.52
N ILE A 311 -11.66 -1.14 -15.21
CA ILE A 311 -12.39 -1.93 -16.22
C ILE A 311 -13.18 -0.99 -17.15
N TYR A 312 -14.05 -0.14 -16.61
CA TYR A 312 -14.99 0.68 -17.39
C TYR A 312 -14.28 1.72 -18.26
N TYR A 313 -13.39 2.54 -17.68
CA TYR A 313 -12.68 3.58 -18.43
C TYR A 313 -11.37 3.06 -19.05
N GLY A 314 -10.68 2.11 -18.41
CA GLY A 314 -9.36 1.64 -18.86
C GLY A 314 -9.36 0.47 -19.85
N ALA A 315 -10.31 -0.48 -19.74
CA ALA A 315 -10.38 -1.65 -20.62
C ALA A 315 -11.50 -1.50 -21.67
N ARG A 316 -12.72 -1.15 -21.23
CA ARG A 316 -13.91 -0.94 -22.08
C ARG A 316 -13.96 0.43 -22.77
N SER A 317 -13.06 1.35 -22.43
CA SER A 317 -12.97 2.70 -23.01
C SER A 317 -14.28 3.51 -22.95
N LEU A 318 -15.11 3.30 -21.91
CA LEU A 318 -16.34 4.08 -21.72
C LEU A 318 -16.01 5.56 -21.50
N SER A 319 -16.87 6.45 -22.00
CA SER A 319 -16.76 7.88 -21.71
C SER A 319 -16.83 8.11 -20.19
N PRO A 320 -15.99 8.97 -19.58
CA PRO A 320 -16.16 9.33 -18.18
C PRO A 320 -17.52 9.93 -17.84
N HIS A 321 -18.26 10.46 -18.82
CA HIS A 321 -19.65 10.90 -18.65
C HIS A 321 -20.68 9.75 -18.60
N SER A 322 -20.25 8.48 -18.66
CA SER A 322 -21.16 7.33 -18.52
C SER A 322 -21.66 7.19 -17.08
N VAL A 323 -22.83 6.56 -16.93
CA VAL A 323 -23.48 6.38 -15.62
C VAL A 323 -22.63 5.47 -14.72
N GLU A 324 -22.02 4.44 -15.30
CA GLU A 324 -21.17 3.46 -14.63
C GLU A 324 -19.89 4.11 -14.07
N VAL A 325 -19.26 4.99 -14.86
CA VAL A 325 -18.04 5.70 -14.46
C VAL A 325 -18.36 6.76 -13.39
N GLN A 326 -19.35 7.64 -13.60
CA GLN A 326 -19.70 8.64 -12.58
C GLN A 326 -20.29 8.00 -11.31
N PHE A 327 -20.95 6.85 -11.40
CA PHE A 327 -21.35 6.08 -10.21
C PHE A 327 -20.12 5.66 -9.39
N CYS A 328 -19.10 5.06 -9.99
CA CYS A 328 -17.89 4.66 -9.27
C CYS A 328 -17.12 5.86 -8.69
N VAL A 329 -17.02 6.97 -9.43
CA VAL A 329 -16.48 8.25 -8.92
C VAL A 329 -17.25 8.72 -7.67
N SER A 330 -18.59 8.72 -7.74
CA SER A 330 -19.43 9.09 -6.61
C SER A 330 -19.25 8.16 -5.41
N GLN A 331 -19.17 6.85 -5.60
CA GLN A 331 -18.97 5.91 -4.49
C GLN A 331 -17.60 6.07 -3.82
N ILE A 332 -16.53 6.37 -4.57
CA ILE A 332 -15.21 6.66 -3.99
C ILE A 332 -15.25 7.94 -3.14
N ILE A 333 -15.93 8.99 -3.61
CA ILE A 333 -16.15 10.23 -2.84
C ILE A 333 -16.96 9.92 -1.56
N ASN A 334 -18.02 9.12 -1.66
CA ASN A 334 -18.82 8.71 -0.50
C ASN A 334 -18.01 7.90 0.52
N CYS A 335 -17.10 7.02 0.06
CA CYS A 335 -16.18 6.30 0.94
C CYS A 335 -15.22 7.28 1.66
N ALA A 336 -14.72 8.30 0.97
CA ALA A 336 -13.85 9.32 1.57
C ALA A 336 -14.54 10.25 2.55
N TYR A 337 -15.84 10.53 2.38
CA TYR A 337 -16.64 11.32 3.33
C TYR A 337 -17.23 10.49 4.47
N GLY A 338 -17.45 9.18 4.29
CA GLY A 338 -17.92 8.28 5.33
C GLY A 338 -16.86 7.92 6.38
N MET A 339 -15.59 8.26 6.16
CA MET A 339 -14.49 7.96 7.07
C MET A 339 -14.26 9.05 8.12
N SER A 340 -14.30 8.67 9.40
CA SER A 340 -13.88 9.54 10.50
C SER A 340 -12.36 9.77 10.50
N CYS A 341 -11.93 10.93 11.01
CA CYS A 341 -10.52 11.38 11.01
C CYS A 341 -10.06 11.98 12.36
N GLU A 342 -10.85 11.81 13.43
CA GLU A 342 -10.78 12.61 14.66
C GLU A 342 -9.44 12.52 15.42
N THR A 343 -8.73 11.40 15.31
CA THR A 343 -7.41 11.15 15.93
C THR A 343 -6.24 11.48 15.01
N GLY A 344 -6.49 11.80 13.73
CA GLY A 344 -5.49 11.89 12.68
C GLY A 344 -4.85 10.54 12.30
N LEU A 345 -5.43 9.43 12.75
CA LEU A 345 -5.22 8.07 12.24
C LEU A 345 -6.54 7.63 11.60
N SER A 346 -6.51 7.23 10.33
CA SER A 346 -7.69 6.78 9.60
C SER A 346 -7.30 5.99 8.35
N PRO A 347 -8.05 4.93 7.96
CA PRO A 347 -7.92 4.28 6.65
C PRO A 347 -8.00 5.24 5.46
N ARG A 348 -8.51 6.46 5.67
CA ARG A 348 -8.48 7.57 4.70
C ARG A 348 -7.08 7.96 4.22
N VAL A 349 -5.99 7.60 4.93
CA VAL A 349 -4.61 7.72 4.40
C VAL A 349 -4.41 6.96 3.09
N LEU A 350 -5.18 5.88 2.87
CA LEU A 350 -5.04 4.97 1.72
C LEU A 350 -5.95 5.35 0.55
N LEU A 351 -6.89 6.28 0.74
CA LEU A 351 -7.80 6.70 -0.34
C LEU A 351 -7.14 7.65 -1.36
N VAL A 352 -5.83 7.87 -1.30
CA VAL A 352 -5.07 8.71 -2.23
C VAL A 352 -5.12 8.12 -3.65
N ALA A 353 -4.86 6.82 -3.81
CA ALA A 353 -5.01 6.12 -5.10
C ALA A 353 -6.47 6.17 -5.62
N PRO A 354 -7.48 5.73 -4.84
CA PRO A 354 -8.88 5.83 -5.24
C PRO A 354 -9.33 7.24 -5.63
N LEU A 355 -9.03 8.27 -4.82
CA LEU A 355 -9.39 9.66 -5.12
C LEU A 355 -8.67 10.19 -6.37
N PHE A 356 -7.42 9.80 -6.60
CA PHE A 356 -6.69 10.15 -7.82
C PHE A 356 -7.32 9.50 -9.06
N THR A 357 -7.56 8.18 -9.06
CA THR A 357 -8.20 7.47 -10.19
C THR A 357 -9.64 7.94 -10.44
N ALA A 358 -10.39 8.26 -9.38
CA ALA A 358 -11.67 8.94 -9.51
C ALA A 358 -11.53 10.34 -10.12
N GLY A 359 -10.48 11.08 -9.75
CA GLY A 359 -10.18 12.43 -10.24
C GLY A 359 -9.90 12.47 -11.75
N LEU A 360 -9.20 11.47 -12.29
CA LEU A 360 -9.00 11.30 -13.74
C LEU A 360 -10.32 11.15 -14.51
N CYS A 361 -11.36 10.64 -13.84
CA CYS A 361 -12.70 10.41 -14.40
C CYS A 361 -13.72 11.50 -14.00
N ALA A 362 -13.35 12.46 -13.16
CA ALA A 362 -14.32 13.33 -12.48
C ALA A 362 -14.86 14.46 -13.39
N THR A 363 -16.17 14.66 -13.34
CA THR A 363 -16.88 15.72 -14.08
C THR A 363 -17.64 16.64 -13.12
N GLY A 364 -17.76 17.93 -13.46
CA GLY A 364 -18.50 18.91 -12.66
C GLY A 364 -18.12 18.91 -11.16
N PRO A 365 -19.10 18.99 -10.23
CA PRO A 365 -18.87 19.04 -8.78
C PRO A 365 -18.09 17.86 -8.16
N ALA A 366 -17.90 16.75 -8.89
CA ALA A 366 -17.05 15.65 -8.44
C ALA A 366 -15.57 16.07 -8.35
N ARG A 367 -15.11 16.95 -9.26
CA ARG A 367 -13.75 17.52 -9.22
C ARG A 367 -13.52 18.29 -7.92
N ASP A 368 -14.46 19.16 -7.55
CA ASP A 368 -14.39 19.96 -6.32
C ASP A 368 -14.43 19.09 -5.05
N SER A 369 -15.22 18.01 -5.07
CA SER A 369 -15.29 17.04 -3.97
C SER A 369 -14.00 16.26 -3.77
N ILE A 370 -13.33 15.88 -4.87
CA ILE A 370 -12.04 15.19 -4.85
C ILE A 370 -10.91 16.14 -4.44
N ARG A 371 -10.88 17.37 -4.97
CA ARG A 371 -9.99 18.44 -4.50
C ARG A 371 -10.14 18.65 -2.99
N SER A 372 -11.37 18.84 -2.51
CA SER A 372 -11.67 19.01 -1.08
C SER A 372 -11.13 17.84 -0.26
N SER A 373 -11.38 16.60 -0.71
CA SER A 373 -10.92 15.39 -0.02
C SER A 373 -9.39 15.26 0.03
N LEU A 374 -8.69 15.47 -1.09
CA LEU A 374 -7.22 15.40 -1.16
C LEU A 374 -6.56 16.53 -0.35
N VAL A 375 -7.09 17.76 -0.44
CA VAL A 375 -6.64 18.89 0.39
C VAL A 375 -6.85 18.59 1.88
N ASP A 376 -7.98 17.98 2.24
CA ASP A 376 -8.28 17.65 3.64
C ASP A 376 -7.35 16.58 4.21
N ILE A 377 -7.05 15.53 3.45
CA ILE A 377 -6.01 14.54 3.80
C ILE A 377 -4.64 15.24 3.91
N GLY A 378 -4.32 16.14 2.97
CA GLY A 378 -3.09 16.95 2.95
C GLY A 378 -2.85 17.78 4.20
N LYS A 379 -3.90 18.40 4.77
CA LYS A 379 -3.80 19.25 5.98
C LYS A 379 -3.17 18.53 7.17
N TRP A 380 -3.40 17.22 7.33
CA TRP A 380 -2.88 16.46 8.47
C TRP A 380 -1.72 15.54 8.09
N MET A 381 -1.74 14.84 6.95
CA MET A 381 -0.59 14.01 6.51
C MET A 381 0.67 14.85 6.28
N LYS A 382 0.53 16.04 5.68
CA LYS A 382 1.61 17.01 5.42
C LYS A 382 2.82 16.44 4.69
N THR A 383 2.56 15.68 3.62
CA THR A 383 3.58 15.01 2.79
C THR A 383 3.58 15.54 1.36
N PRO A 384 4.76 15.74 0.72
CA PRO A 384 4.85 16.34 -0.61
C PRO A 384 4.09 15.59 -1.71
N HIS A 385 3.84 14.28 -1.54
CA HIS A 385 3.11 13.51 -2.52
C HIS A 385 1.68 14.03 -2.76
N LEU A 386 0.95 14.53 -1.76
CA LEU A 386 -0.43 15.00 -1.97
C LEU A 386 -0.52 16.33 -2.71
N LEU A 387 0.49 17.19 -2.58
CA LEU A 387 0.62 18.36 -3.45
C LEU A 387 0.76 17.91 -4.90
N LYS A 388 1.68 16.97 -5.18
CA LYS A 388 1.92 16.43 -6.52
C LYS A 388 0.70 15.69 -7.11
N THR A 389 -0.02 14.91 -6.28
CA THR A 389 -1.30 14.27 -6.66
C THR A 389 -2.32 15.32 -7.12
N LEU A 390 -2.43 16.44 -6.39
CA LEU A 390 -3.41 17.48 -6.69
C LEU A 390 -2.98 18.36 -7.86
N GLU A 391 -1.75 18.84 -7.90
CA GLU A 391 -1.16 19.62 -9.00
C GLU A 391 -1.36 18.92 -10.35
N LEU A 392 -1.19 17.60 -10.39
CA LEU A 392 -1.43 16.78 -11.58
C LEU A 392 -2.92 16.71 -11.97
N LEU A 393 -3.84 16.61 -11.00
CA LEU A 393 -5.27 16.63 -11.28
C LEU A 393 -5.73 17.99 -11.80
N GLU A 394 -5.26 19.09 -11.22
CA GLU A 394 -5.57 20.45 -11.74
C GLU A 394 -5.05 20.62 -13.17
N ASP A 395 -3.81 20.22 -13.48
CA ASP A 395 -3.25 20.30 -14.84
C ASP A 395 -4.04 19.47 -15.87
N ILE A 396 -4.60 18.33 -15.45
CA ILE A 396 -5.49 17.51 -16.28
C ILE A 396 -6.87 18.20 -16.43
N TRP A 397 -7.43 18.75 -15.36
CA TRP A 397 -8.75 19.37 -15.35
C TRP A 397 -8.80 20.72 -16.09
N GLU A 398 -7.74 21.53 -16.02
CA GLU A 398 -7.59 22.78 -16.78
C GLU A 398 -7.44 22.53 -18.28
N ARG A 399 -6.61 21.55 -18.66
CA ARG A 399 -6.31 21.25 -20.07
C ARG A 399 -7.42 20.44 -20.76
N TYR A 400 -8.28 19.77 -19.98
CA TYR A 400 -9.48 19.08 -20.48
C TYR A 400 -10.73 19.47 -19.66
N PRO A 401 -11.30 20.69 -19.89
CA PRO A 401 -12.43 21.18 -19.10
C PRO A 401 -13.67 20.29 -19.18
N SER A 402 -14.07 19.87 -20.39
CA SER A 402 -15.18 18.93 -20.64
C SER A 402 -15.16 18.25 -22.03
N ASP A 403 -14.45 18.81 -23.02
CA ASP A 403 -14.60 18.42 -24.43
C ASP A 403 -13.88 17.12 -24.85
N GLY A 404 -14.58 15.99 -24.72
CA GLY A 404 -14.66 14.90 -25.71
C GLY A 404 -13.43 14.06 -26.09
N ARG A 405 -12.19 14.56 -25.99
CA ARG A 405 -10.95 13.85 -26.42
C ARG A 405 -10.38 12.95 -25.32
N LEU A 406 -11.25 12.07 -24.84
CA LEU A 406 -11.10 11.31 -23.59
C LEU A 406 -10.12 10.12 -23.68
N VAL A 407 -9.69 9.77 -24.91
CA VAL A 407 -8.64 8.78 -25.20
C VAL A 407 -7.24 9.32 -24.84
N GLU A 408 -7.07 10.65 -24.77
CA GLU A 408 -5.76 11.25 -24.53
C GLU A 408 -5.29 11.17 -23.07
N THR A 409 -6.18 11.02 -22.06
CA THR A 409 -5.80 11.11 -20.63
C THR A 409 -4.84 10.00 -20.19
N TRP A 410 -5.17 8.73 -20.44
CA TRP A 410 -4.30 7.59 -20.08
C TRP A 410 -2.99 7.62 -20.88
N LYS A 411 -3.12 7.82 -22.19
CA LYS A 411 -1.99 8.01 -23.12
C LYS A 411 -1.10 9.19 -22.71
N ARG A 412 -1.65 10.22 -22.06
CA ARG A 412 -0.88 11.35 -21.56
C ARG A 412 -0.14 11.03 -20.27
N LEU A 413 -0.73 10.28 -19.33
CA LEU A 413 0.01 9.74 -18.17
C LEU A 413 1.21 8.88 -18.60
N GLU A 414 1.07 8.14 -19.71
CA GLU A 414 2.17 7.42 -20.37
C GLU A 414 3.22 8.37 -20.99
N THR A 415 2.81 9.38 -21.77
CA THR A 415 3.78 10.33 -22.39
C THR A 415 4.51 11.24 -21.39
N VAL A 416 3.86 11.59 -20.27
CA VAL A 416 4.49 12.32 -19.15
C VAL A 416 5.50 11.43 -18.42
N LYS A 417 5.51 10.11 -18.67
CA LYS A 417 6.27 9.10 -17.94
C LYS A 417 6.10 9.30 -16.43
N LEU A 418 4.84 9.43 -16.00
CA LEU A 418 4.54 9.82 -14.64
C LEU A 418 4.84 8.69 -13.65
N ASP A 419 6.12 8.61 -13.26
CA ASP A 419 6.62 7.63 -12.32
C ASP A 419 6.33 8.06 -10.87
N PHE A 420 5.04 8.15 -10.59
CA PHE A 420 4.47 8.57 -9.32
C PHE A 420 3.46 7.52 -8.86
N LEU A 421 3.46 7.22 -7.56
CA LEU A 421 2.48 6.37 -6.93
C LEU A 421 1.63 7.23 -5.97
N PRO A 422 0.35 7.51 -6.29
CA PRO A 422 -0.59 8.07 -5.34
C PRO A 422 -0.97 6.98 -4.34
N TYR A 423 -0.10 6.70 -3.36
CA TYR A 423 -0.23 5.60 -2.39
C TYR A 423 -1.14 5.98 -1.22
#